data_AF-A8MCZ9-F1
#
_entry.id   AF-A8MCZ9-F1
#
_cell.length_a   1.000
_cell.length_b   1.000
_cell.length_c   1.000
_cell.angle_alpha   90.00
_cell.angle_beta   90.00
_cell.angle_gamma   90.00
#
_symmetry.space_group_name_H-M   'P 1'
#
loop_
_entity.id
_entity.type
_entity.pdbx_description
1 polymer ?
#
loop_
_entity_poly.entity_id
_entity_poly.type
_entity_poly.pdbx_seq_one_letter_code
_entity_poly.pdbx_strand_id
1 'polypeptide(L)'
;MPKDLSEVFVDYAMSIGFDDLPTNVVKEVKRRILDSLGVALASYSAEPVKYARLAALGFRGNVPIIGSSQLTTVDWAAFINTLMVRYLDFNDTYLSKEPLHPSDMIGTALAVSQYLGSSGKEVITALAIGYEAGVRLCDAASLRAHGWDHVNYTGIGHLLVAGKLMRVNREAFINAIAIHATSHLSTRQNRVGELSHWKAAATANQARNAVFSVVVASHGLTGPDKPFEGEMGFIRQLLGGEFDYGPMKDLENLTKPSAILRTYIKPYPVEYHAQSAVEASLRIRSELGAIDPSDVESISIRTFKAAYDIIVKDPEKWNPKTKETADHSLMWAVATALINGDLWLSHYEPSRIRDPRVLELIKRIKVTVDPELDKQYPQATPTVVSVKLRNGKETEVKIDYPKGHPMNPMSDDEVEGKFRRLTTGLLTVKQQDEVIRVVWGLEDIKDLASLIKATVI
;
A
#
# COMPACT_ATOMS: atom_id res chain seq x y z
N MET A 1 -4.94 33.35 -9.69
CA MET A 1 -3.94 32.26 -9.66
C MET A 1 -4.51 31.16 -8.78
N PRO A 2 -4.29 29.87 -9.08
CA PRO A 2 -4.62 28.80 -8.13
C PRO A 2 -3.96 29.10 -6.78
N LYS A 3 -4.61 28.65 -5.69
CA LYS A 3 -4.06 28.78 -4.34
C LYS A 3 -2.81 27.91 -4.22
N ASP A 4 -1.82 28.34 -3.45
CA ASP A 4 -0.62 27.53 -3.17
C ASP A 4 -1.05 26.19 -2.55
N LEU A 5 -0.64 25.07 -3.14
CA LEU A 5 -1.03 23.74 -2.69
C LEU A 5 -0.67 23.49 -1.22
N SER A 6 0.40 24.10 -0.71
CA SER A 6 0.75 24.01 0.71
C SER A 6 -0.37 24.56 1.59
N GLU A 7 -0.94 25.71 1.22
CA GLU A 7 -2.08 26.27 1.92
C GLU A 7 -3.34 25.43 1.75
N VAL A 8 -3.58 24.89 0.54
CA VAL A 8 -4.72 24.00 0.28
C VAL A 8 -4.67 22.79 1.19
N PHE A 9 -3.53 22.10 1.28
CA PHE A 9 -3.37 20.93 2.11
C PHE A 9 -3.48 21.24 3.60
N VAL A 10 -2.84 22.32 4.08
CA VAL A 10 -2.88 22.70 5.50
C VAL A 10 -4.29 23.12 5.91
N ASP A 11 -4.92 23.99 5.12
CA ASP A 11 -6.26 24.49 5.45
C ASP A 11 -7.27 23.33 5.46
N TYR A 12 -7.15 22.40 4.50
CA TYR A 12 -7.94 21.16 4.51
C TYR A 12 -7.71 20.33 5.78
N ALA A 13 -6.45 20.00 6.07
CA ALA A 13 -6.10 19.15 7.21
C ALA A 13 -6.52 19.77 8.55
N MET A 14 -6.40 21.09 8.70
CA MET A 14 -6.80 21.79 9.92
C MET A 14 -8.32 21.87 10.09
N SER A 15 -9.07 21.96 8.99
CA SER A 15 -10.53 22.15 9.02
C SER A 15 -11.31 20.87 9.30
N ILE A 16 -10.82 19.70 8.87
CA ILE A 16 -11.54 18.43 9.02
C ILE A 16 -11.39 17.87 10.44
N GLY A 17 -12.51 17.68 11.13
CA GLY A 17 -12.64 16.97 12.40
C GLY A 17 -13.15 15.53 12.24
N PHE A 18 -13.25 14.79 13.35
CA PHE A 18 -13.82 13.44 13.33
C PHE A 18 -15.31 13.44 12.94
N ASP A 19 -16.08 14.41 13.44
CA ASP A 19 -17.52 14.49 13.19
C ASP A 19 -17.85 14.89 11.73
N ASP A 20 -16.85 15.33 10.96
CA ASP A 20 -16.98 15.56 9.53
C ASP A 20 -16.91 14.27 8.70
N LEU A 21 -16.37 13.19 9.28
CA LEU A 21 -16.12 11.95 8.55
C LEU A 21 -17.41 11.16 8.32
N PRO A 22 -17.71 10.78 7.07
CA PRO A 22 -18.76 9.81 6.80
C PRO A 22 -18.52 8.48 7.53
N THR A 23 -19.59 7.82 7.97
CA THR A 23 -19.50 6.55 8.73
C THR A 23 -18.81 5.44 7.94
N ASN A 24 -19.02 5.38 6.63
CA ASN A 24 -18.34 4.43 5.74
C ASN A 24 -16.83 4.73 5.63
N VAL A 25 -16.41 5.99 5.64
CA VAL A 25 -14.99 6.37 5.68
C VAL A 25 -14.34 5.92 6.99
N VAL A 26 -15.00 6.16 8.13
CA VAL A 26 -14.52 5.66 9.44
C VAL A 26 -14.36 4.14 9.42
N LYS A 27 -15.35 3.40 8.91
CA LYS A 27 -15.28 1.94 8.78
C LYS A 27 -14.12 1.49 7.89
N GLU A 28 -13.93 2.13 6.75
CA GLU A 28 -12.87 1.80 5.81
C GLU A 28 -11.48 2.10 6.38
N VAL A 29 -11.30 3.17 7.16
CA VAL A 29 -10.04 3.43 7.89
C VAL A 29 -9.75 2.29 8.87
N LYS A 30 -10.74 1.84 9.64
CA LYS A 30 -10.59 0.70 10.58
C LYS A 30 -10.17 -0.59 9.86
N ARG A 31 -10.81 -0.89 8.73
CA ARG A 31 -10.42 -2.03 7.87
C ARG A 31 -8.96 -1.94 7.42
N ARG A 32 -8.52 -0.75 7.02
CA ARG A 32 -7.14 -0.49 6.55
C ARG A 32 -6.11 -0.63 7.66
N ILE A 33 -6.45 -0.20 8.88
CA ILE A 33 -5.62 -0.41 10.06
C ILE A 33 -5.49 -1.90 10.37
N LEU A 34 -6.60 -2.66 10.40
CA LEU A 34 -6.57 -4.09 10.67
C LEU A 34 -5.74 -4.86 9.64
N ASP A 35 -5.97 -4.58 8.36
CA ASP A 35 -5.23 -5.13 7.23
C ASP A 35 -3.72 -4.87 7.37
N SER A 36 -3.36 -3.60 7.59
CA SER A 36 -1.97 -3.15 7.65
C SER A 36 -1.23 -3.67 8.88
N LEU A 37 -1.91 -3.82 10.03
CA LEU A 37 -1.34 -4.47 11.21
C LEU A 37 -0.99 -5.94 10.93
N GLY A 38 -1.88 -6.67 10.23
CA GLY A 38 -1.61 -8.04 9.83
C GLY A 38 -0.38 -8.13 8.93
N VAL A 39 -0.29 -7.27 7.92
CA VAL A 39 0.86 -7.21 7.00
C VAL A 39 2.13 -6.81 7.74
N ALA A 40 2.05 -5.83 8.64
CA ALA A 40 3.19 -5.38 9.42
C ALA A 40 3.78 -6.50 10.29
N LEU A 41 2.93 -7.20 11.04
CA LEU A 41 3.38 -8.29 11.91
C LEU A 41 3.96 -9.46 11.11
N ALA A 42 3.33 -9.83 9.99
CA ALA A 42 3.88 -10.85 9.08
C ALA A 42 5.26 -10.47 8.51
N SER A 43 5.55 -9.17 8.36
CA SER A 43 6.85 -8.66 7.91
C SER A 43 7.92 -8.59 9.00
N TYR A 44 7.59 -8.79 10.28
CA TYR A 44 8.47 -8.49 11.40
C TYR A 44 9.86 -9.16 11.32
N SER A 45 9.88 -10.41 10.84
CA SER A 45 11.11 -11.23 10.74
C SER A 45 11.84 -11.07 9.41
N ALA A 46 11.36 -10.21 8.51
CA ALA A 46 12.02 -9.93 7.24
C ALA A 46 13.41 -9.30 7.46
N GLU A 47 14.38 -9.65 6.61
CA GLU A 47 15.75 -9.16 6.70
C GLU A 47 15.85 -7.62 6.76
N PRO A 48 15.22 -6.84 5.85
CA PRO A 48 15.30 -5.38 5.93
C PRO A 48 14.65 -4.79 7.18
N VAL A 49 13.59 -5.42 7.70
CA VAL A 49 12.98 -5.00 8.98
C VAL A 49 13.95 -5.25 10.13
N LYS A 50 14.62 -6.41 10.17
CA LYS A 50 15.68 -6.70 11.16
C LYS A 50 16.82 -5.68 11.08
N TYR A 51 17.31 -5.36 9.88
CA TYR A 51 18.36 -4.36 9.70
C TYR A 51 17.95 -2.97 10.20
N ALA A 52 16.74 -2.53 9.85
CA ALA A 52 16.22 -1.25 10.31
C ALA A 52 16.07 -1.20 11.84
N ARG A 53 15.57 -2.28 12.45
CA ARG A 53 15.46 -2.39 13.91
C ARG A 53 16.81 -2.39 14.62
N LEU A 54 17.82 -3.06 14.07
CA LEU A 54 19.18 -3.01 14.60
C LEU A 54 19.76 -1.59 14.52
N ALA A 55 19.56 -0.90 13.40
CA ALA A 55 20.00 0.50 13.24
C ALA A 55 19.31 1.43 14.25
N ALA A 56 18.02 1.23 14.51
CA ALA A 56 17.25 2.02 15.48
C ALA A 56 17.75 1.90 16.94
N LEU A 57 18.55 0.88 17.29
CA LEU A 57 19.17 0.78 18.63
C LEU A 57 20.13 1.95 18.93
N GLY A 58 20.64 2.62 17.89
CA GLY A 58 21.45 3.83 18.04
C GLY A 58 20.65 5.08 18.43
N PHE A 59 19.31 5.03 18.36
CA PHE A 59 18.42 6.19 18.53
C PHE A 59 17.49 5.97 19.72
N ARG A 60 17.87 6.52 20.88
CA ARG A 60 17.10 6.39 22.13
C ARG A 60 15.85 7.28 22.10
N GLY A 61 14.69 6.68 22.33
CA GLY A 61 13.42 7.38 22.48
C GLY A 61 12.42 6.55 23.27
N ASN A 62 11.15 6.93 23.23
CA ASN A 62 10.06 6.34 24.01
C ASN A 62 8.92 5.76 23.15
N VAL A 63 9.08 5.73 21.83
CA VAL A 63 8.05 5.23 20.90
C VAL A 63 8.32 3.76 20.60
N PRO A 64 7.40 2.83 20.90
CA PRO A 64 7.62 1.43 20.59
C PRO A 64 7.35 1.12 19.11
N ILE A 65 8.12 0.16 18.60
CA ILE A 65 7.92 -0.43 17.28
C ILE A 65 6.87 -1.53 17.37
N ILE A 66 5.89 -1.52 16.47
CA ILE A 66 4.80 -2.53 16.43
C ILE A 66 5.38 -3.94 16.41
N GLY A 67 4.77 -4.86 17.15
CA GLY A 67 5.28 -6.22 17.26
C GLY A 67 6.47 -6.38 18.20
N SER A 68 6.91 -5.34 18.91
CA SER A 68 8.04 -5.45 19.84
C SER A 68 7.92 -4.53 21.05
N SER A 69 8.75 -4.80 22.06
CA SER A 69 9.00 -3.88 23.18
C SER A 69 10.16 -2.90 22.90
N GLN A 70 10.71 -2.88 21.68
CA GLN A 70 11.83 -2.02 21.34
C GLN A 70 11.36 -0.57 21.22
N LEU A 71 12.02 0.34 21.94
CA LEU A 71 11.76 1.77 21.91
C LEU A 71 12.79 2.50 21.06
N THR A 72 12.34 3.52 20.33
CA THR A 72 13.20 4.41 19.54
C THR A 72 12.57 5.80 19.42
N THR A 73 13.19 6.69 18.65
CA THR A 73 12.64 8.02 18.33
C THR A 73 11.44 7.91 17.39
N VAL A 74 10.55 8.91 17.42
CA VAL A 74 9.31 8.89 16.64
C VAL A 74 9.53 8.74 15.13
N ASP A 75 10.61 9.31 14.58
CA ASP A 75 10.96 9.23 13.16
C ASP A 75 11.44 7.82 12.77
N TRP A 76 12.23 7.16 13.62
CA TRP A 76 12.65 5.77 13.43
C TRP A 76 11.52 4.77 13.62
N ALA A 77 10.62 5.02 14.58
CA ALA A 77 9.41 4.22 14.74
C ALA A 77 8.51 4.35 13.51
N ALA A 78 8.33 5.57 12.98
CA ALA A 78 7.57 5.80 11.74
C ALA A 78 8.20 5.09 10.55
N PHE A 79 9.53 5.13 10.41
CA PHE A 79 10.26 4.38 9.39
C PHE A 79 9.98 2.88 9.49
N ILE A 80 10.21 2.27 10.66
CA ILE A 80 10.14 0.82 10.81
C ILE A 80 8.71 0.31 10.68
N ASN A 81 7.75 0.99 11.31
CA ASN A 81 6.34 0.62 11.21
C ASN A 81 5.86 0.71 9.75
N THR A 82 6.24 1.76 9.02
CA THR A 82 5.89 1.91 7.60
C THR A 82 6.58 0.85 6.73
N LEU A 83 7.85 0.54 7.00
CA LEU A 83 8.57 -0.52 6.30
C LEU A 83 7.87 -1.87 6.48
N MET A 84 7.44 -2.18 7.70
CA MET A 84 6.70 -3.41 8.00
C MET A 84 5.37 -3.47 7.25
N VAL A 85 4.60 -2.37 7.21
CA VAL A 85 3.35 -2.30 6.44
C VAL A 85 3.60 -2.54 4.95
N ARG A 86 4.67 -1.96 4.38
CA ARG A 86 4.92 -2.01 2.94
C ARG A 86 5.64 -3.26 2.45
N TYR A 87 6.47 -3.91 3.28
CA TYR A 87 7.49 -4.85 2.81
C TYR A 87 6.96 -6.01 1.98
N LEU A 88 5.88 -6.65 2.44
CA LEU A 88 5.29 -7.80 1.72
C LEU A 88 4.57 -7.40 0.43
N ASP A 89 4.36 -6.10 0.17
CA ASP A 89 3.50 -5.58 -0.91
C ASP A 89 2.06 -6.12 -0.84
N PHE A 90 1.61 -6.38 0.39
CA PHE A 90 0.32 -7.01 0.66
C PHE A 90 -0.68 -6.07 1.36
N ASN A 91 -0.27 -4.81 1.53
CA ASN A 91 -1.12 -3.72 2.00
C ASN A 91 -1.98 -3.16 0.85
N ASP A 92 -2.87 -2.22 1.18
CA ASP A 92 -3.79 -1.63 0.22
C ASP A 92 -3.07 -0.88 -0.93
N THR A 93 -3.82 -0.55 -1.97
CA THR A 93 -3.30 0.25 -3.08
C THR A 93 -4.37 1.18 -3.63
N TYR A 94 -3.97 2.02 -4.57
CA TYR A 94 -4.82 2.86 -5.40
C TYR A 94 -4.22 2.99 -6.80
N LEU A 95 -5.04 3.09 -7.85
CA LEU A 95 -4.63 3.11 -9.25
C LEU A 95 -5.34 4.28 -9.95
N SER A 96 -4.55 5.19 -10.50
CA SER A 96 -5.02 6.32 -11.31
C SER A 96 -3.93 6.70 -12.32
N LYS A 97 -3.77 7.99 -12.66
CA LYS A 97 -2.63 8.47 -13.45
C LYS A 97 -1.31 8.02 -12.80
N GLU A 98 -1.20 8.17 -11.47
CA GLU A 98 -0.16 7.55 -10.64
C GLU A 98 -0.75 6.46 -9.69
N PRO A 99 -0.09 5.30 -9.52
CA PRO A 99 -0.40 4.35 -8.44
C PRO A 99 0.00 4.87 -7.03
N LEU A 100 -0.62 4.32 -5.99
CA LEU A 100 -0.31 4.65 -4.59
C LEU A 100 -0.46 3.42 -3.68
N HIS A 101 0.21 3.47 -2.53
CA HIS A 101 -0.07 2.59 -1.39
C HIS A 101 -0.40 3.46 -0.18
N PRO A 102 -1.65 3.94 -0.05
CA PRO A 102 -1.98 4.94 0.97
C PRO A 102 -1.90 4.39 2.41
N SER A 103 -2.08 3.08 2.60
CA SER A 103 -1.91 2.41 3.90
C SER A 103 -0.51 2.52 4.47
N ASP A 104 0.51 2.86 3.68
CA ASP A 104 1.84 3.17 4.18
C ASP A 104 1.76 4.21 5.32
N MET A 105 0.84 5.17 5.21
CA MET A 105 0.61 6.23 6.20
C MET A 105 0.19 5.74 7.59
N ILE A 106 -0.28 4.48 7.69
CA ILE A 106 -0.64 3.86 8.97
C ILE A 106 0.60 3.66 9.83
N GLY A 107 1.77 3.36 9.25
CA GLY A 107 3.01 3.27 10.01
C GLY A 107 3.37 4.59 10.72
N THR A 108 3.21 5.71 10.01
CA THR A 108 3.37 7.07 10.55
C THR A 108 2.33 7.37 11.61
N ALA A 109 1.04 7.11 11.34
CA ALA A 109 -0.04 7.37 12.28
C ALA A 109 0.17 6.61 13.59
N LEU A 110 0.56 5.33 13.53
CA LEU A 110 0.84 4.52 14.71
C LEU A 110 2.07 5.04 15.47
N ALA A 111 3.15 5.45 14.81
CA ALA A 111 4.31 6.00 15.50
C ALA A 111 4.01 7.34 16.21
N VAL A 112 3.37 8.28 15.51
CA VAL A 112 3.10 9.63 16.03
C VAL A 112 2.02 9.60 17.11
N SER A 113 0.97 8.79 16.95
CA SER A 113 -0.08 8.65 17.97
C SER A 113 0.46 8.10 19.29
N GLN A 114 1.39 7.14 19.24
CA GLN A 114 2.04 6.62 20.44
C GLN A 114 2.96 7.63 21.11
N TYR A 115 3.65 8.46 20.31
CA TYR A 115 4.48 9.54 20.83
C TYR A 115 3.69 10.59 21.61
N LEU A 116 2.44 10.86 21.20
CA LEU A 116 1.61 11.94 21.76
C LEU A 116 0.46 11.48 22.65
N GLY A 117 0.18 10.18 22.69
CA GLY A 117 -1.03 9.64 23.33
C GLY A 117 -2.31 10.08 22.61
N SER A 118 -2.32 10.03 21.27
CA SER A 118 -3.49 10.42 20.48
C SER A 118 -4.62 9.40 20.60
N SER A 119 -5.86 9.90 20.62
CA SER A 119 -7.07 9.09 20.62
C SER A 119 -7.31 8.40 19.29
N GLY A 120 -8.13 7.35 19.27
CA GLY A 120 -8.43 6.66 18.02
C GLY A 120 -9.22 7.52 17.03
N LYS A 121 -10.04 8.47 17.50
CA LYS A 121 -10.67 9.48 16.63
C LYS A 121 -9.64 10.32 15.88
N GLU A 122 -8.60 10.78 16.57
CA GLU A 122 -7.53 11.57 15.95
C GLU A 122 -6.76 10.76 14.90
N VAL A 123 -6.48 9.48 15.19
CA VAL A 123 -5.85 8.56 14.24
C VAL A 123 -6.71 8.36 13.00
N ILE A 124 -8.02 8.13 13.19
CA ILE A 124 -8.97 7.94 12.08
C ILE A 124 -9.04 9.20 11.20
N THR A 125 -9.16 10.37 11.81
CA THR A 125 -9.21 11.65 11.09
C THR A 125 -7.92 11.93 10.33
N ALA A 126 -6.76 11.74 10.95
CA ALA A 126 -5.47 11.97 10.30
C ALA A 126 -5.30 11.07 9.07
N LEU A 127 -5.62 9.78 9.19
CA LEU A 127 -5.55 8.84 8.08
C LEU A 127 -6.53 9.19 6.96
N ALA A 128 -7.78 9.57 7.27
CA ALA A 128 -8.73 10.00 6.25
C ALA A 128 -8.22 11.20 5.44
N ILE A 129 -7.60 12.19 6.11
CA ILE A 129 -6.98 13.35 5.47
C ILE A 129 -5.79 12.94 4.58
N GLY A 130 -4.89 12.11 5.08
CA GLY A 130 -3.73 11.65 4.31
C GLY A 130 -4.12 10.87 3.07
N TYR A 131 -5.10 9.97 3.20
CA TYR A 131 -5.69 9.24 2.09
C TYR A 131 -6.31 10.17 1.05
N GLU A 132 -7.07 11.18 1.49
CA GLU A 132 -7.68 12.17 0.59
C GLU A 132 -6.61 12.85 -0.27
N ALA A 133 -5.62 13.46 0.36
CA ALA A 133 -4.57 14.19 -0.34
C ALA A 133 -3.76 13.29 -1.29
N GLY A 134 -3.33 12.12 -0.83
CA GLY A 134 -2.55 11.19 -1.65
C GLY A 134 -3.30 10.72 -2.89
N VAL A 135 -4.57 10.34 -2.75
CA VAL A 135 -5.41 9.92 -3.88
C VAL A 135 -5.63 11.05 -4.87
N ARG A 136 -5.89 12.28 -4.39
CA ARG A 136 -6.08 13.43 -5.29
C ARG A 136 -4.83 13.77 -6.07
N LEU A 137 -3.65 13.66 -5.45
CA LEU A 137 -2.36 13.87 -6.13
C LEU A 137 -2.17 12.86 -7.24
N CYS A 138 -2.51 11.59 -6.99
CA CYS A 138 -2.49 10.53 -8.00
C CYS A 138 -3.49 10.75 -9.16
N ASP A 139 -4.62 11.41 -8.89
CA ASP A 139 -5.58 11.81 -9.91
C ASP A 139 -5.10 13.02 -10.73
N ALA A 140 -4.24 13.86 -10.14
CA ALA A 140 -3.77 15.09 -10.75
C ALA A 140 -2.70 14.85 -11.83
N ALA A 141 -1.69 14.02 -11.54
CA ALA A 141 -0.57 13.79 -12.47
C ALA A 141 0.16 12.45 -12.24
N SER A 142 1.08 12.12 -13.15
CA SER A 142 1.89 10.89 -13.15
C SER A 142 3.36 11.22 -12.93
N LEU A 143 3.88 11.00 -11.72
CA LEU A 143 5.31 11.10 -11.39
C LEU A 143 6.16 10.09 -12.16
N ARG A 144 5.65 8.89 -12.36
CA ARG A 144 6.37 7.80 -13.01
C ARG A 144 6.65 8.07 -14.47
N ALA A 145 5.78 8.83 -15.14
CA ALA A 145 6.01 9.27 -16.52
C ALA A 145 7.26 10.16 -16.64
N HIS A 146 7.63 10.83 -15.54
CA HIS A 146 8.76 11.75 -15.45
C HIS A 146 9.96 11.16 -14.68
N GLY A 147 9.97 9.84 -14.42
CA GLY A 147 11.09 9.15 -13.76
C GLY A 147 11.14 9.28 -12.23
N TRP A 148 10.07 9.77 -11.60
CA TRP A 148 9.97 9.94 -10.16
C TRP A 148 9.11 8.84 -9.52
N ASP A 149 9.42 8.48 -8.27
CA ASP A 149 8.67 7.44 -7.56
C ASP A 149 7.38 8.02 -6.97
N HIS A 150 6.31 7.22 -6.95
CA HIS A 150 5.00 7.61 -6.40
C HIS A 150 5.07 7.93 -4.90
N VAL A 151 6.12 7.46 -4.22
CA VAL A 151 6.31 7.73 -2.79
C VAL A 151 6.47 9.23 -2.49
N ASN A 152 6.77 10.07 -3.48
CA ASN A 152 6.75 11.52 -3.29
C ASN A 152 5.32 12.03 -2.97
N TYR A 153 4.27 11.38 -3.49
CA TYR A 153 2.88 11.68 -3.12
C TYR A 153 2.48 11.04 -1.78
N THR A 154 2.94 9.81 -1.48
CA THR A 154 2.71 9.25 -0.13
C THR A 154 3.41 10.09 0.94
N GLY A 155 4.56 10.69 0.64
CA GLY A 155 5.28 11.61 1.55
C GLY A 155 4.46 12.80 2.00
N ILE A 156 3.73 13.44 1.07
CA ILE A 156 2.77 14.50 1.42
C ILE A 156 1.67 13.96 2.35
N GLY A 157 1.12 12.77 2.05
CA GLY A 157 0.14 12.12 2.91
C GLY A 157 0.66 11.81 4.33
N HIS A 158 1.88 11.26 4.44
CA HIS A 158 2.57 11.03 5.71
C HIS A 158 2.73 12.32 6.51
N LEU A 159 3.09 13.42 5.83
CA LEU A 159 3.29 14.71 6.46
C LEU A 159 1.98 15.32 6.96
N LEU A 160 0.88 15.18 6.21
CA LEU A 160 -0.44 15.63 6.68
C LEU A 160 -0.92 14.82 7.88
N VAL A 161 -0.70 13.50 7.87
CA VAL A 161 -0.98 12.62 9.02
C VAL A 161 -0.17 13.06 10.24
N ALA A 162 1.15 13.25 10.08
CA ALA A 162 2.04 13.66 11.17
C ALA A 162 1.66 15.04 11.71
N GLY A 163 1.48 16.05 10.85
CA GLY A 163 1.13 17.41 11.25
C GLY A 163 -0.23 17.49 11.95
N LYS A 164 -1.24 16.77 11.46
CA LYS A 164 -2.56 16.68 12.10
C LYS A 164 -2.46 16.07 13.50
N LEU A 165 -1.75 14.96 13.66
CA LEU A 165 -1.58 14.30 14.95
C LEU A 165 -0.72 15.11 15.92
N MET A 166 0.33 15.79 15.43
CA MET A 166 1.21 16.65 16.23
C MET A 166 0.56 17.97 16.65
N ARG A 167 -0.65 18.29 16.13
CA ARG A 167 -1.42 19.49 16.48
C ARG A 167 -0.60 20.78 16.30
N VAL A 168 0.24 20.82 15.26
CA VAL A 168 1.06 22.00 14.95
C VAL A 168 0.17 23.16 14.48
N ASN A 169 0.61 24.39 14.72
CA ASN A 169 -0.08 25.57 14.21
C ASN A 169 0.07 25.68 12.67
N ARG A 170 -0.77 26.52 12.04
CA ARG A 170 -0.82 26.68 10.58
C ARG A 170 0.53 27.04 9.97
N GLU A 171 1.26 27.98 10.58
CA GLU A 171 2.56 28.45 10.08
C GLU A 171 3.59 27.33 10.10
N ALA A 172 3.71 26.61 11.21
CA ALA A 172 4.60 25.45 11.31
C ALA A 172 4.20 24.34 10.32
N PHE A 173 2.91 24.14 10.07
CA PHE A 173 2.44 23.12 9.13
C PHE A 173 2.81 23.47 7.68
N ILE A 174 2.66 24.73 7.26
CA ILE A 174 3.09 25.20 5.93
C ILE A 174 4.59 25.05 5.78
N ASN A 175 5.37 25.46 6.78
CA ASN A 175 6.82 25.31 6.76
C ASN A 175 7.25 23.84 6.70
N ALA A 176 6.55 22.95 7.41
CA ALA A 176 6.81 21.51 7.35
C ALA A 176 6.59 20.96 5.93
N ILE A 177 5.45 21.29 5.29
CA ILE A 177 5.18 20.92 3.89
C ILE A 177 6.32 21.38 2.99
N ALA A 178 6.71 22.65 3.12
CA ALA A 178 7.75 23.25 2.29
C ALA A 178 9.10 22.54 2.44
N ILE A 179 9.55 22.31 3.68
CA ILE A 179 10.79 21.56 3.96
C ILE A 179 10.73 20.18 3.30
N HIS A 180 9.62 19.47 3.46
CA HIS A 180 9.51 18.10 2.95
C HIS A 180 9.48 18.03 1.42
N ALA A 181 8.59 18.81 0.81
CA ALA A 181 8.33 18.77 -0.62
C ALA A 181 9.55 19.16 -1.47
N THR A 182 10.49 19.95 -0.92
CA THR A 182 11.70 20.37 -1.63
C THR A 182 12.93 19.50 -1.35
N SER A 183 13.00 18.82 -0.20
CA SER A 183 14.26 18.22 0.27
C SER A 183 14.28 16.69 0.30
N HIS A 184 13.12 16.04 0.16
CA HIS A 184 13.00 14.58 0.37
C HIS A 184 12.43 13.86 -0.85
N LEU A 185 13.06 14.06 -2.00
CA LEU A 185 12.61 13.53 -3.28
C LEU A 185 13.19 12.15 -3.58
N SER A 186 12.36 11.24 -4.08
CA SER A 186 12.75 9.87 -4.45
C SER A 186 12.62 9.62 -5.94
N THR A 187 13.71 9.19 -6.58
CA THR A 187 13.71 8.79 -7.99
C THR A 187 13.05 7.41 -8.17
N ARG A 188 12.60 7.12 -9.39
CA ARG A 188 11.97 5.83 -9.73
C ARG A 188 12.98 4.69 -9.92
N GLN A 189 14.29 4.94 -9.77
CA GLN A 189 15.31 3.90 -9.86
C GLN A 189 15.07 2.75 -8.86
N ASN A 190 14.39 3.04 -7.74
CA ASN A 190 13.97 2.06 -6.74
C ASN A 190 13.02 0.96 -7.29
N ARG A 191 12.51 1.10 -8.52
CA ARG A 191 11.46 0.26 -9.11
C ARG A 191 11.87 -0.36 -10.45
N VAL A 192 13.13 -0.27 -10.86
CA VAL A 192 13.63 -0.73 -12.17
C VAL A 192 14.88 -1.59 -12.00
N GLY A 193 15.01 -2.64 -12.83
CA GLY A 193 16.11 -3.59 -12.78
C GLY A 193 15.93 -4.64 -11.68
N GLU A 194 17.05 -5.15 -11.15
CA GLU A 194 17.03 -6.05 -9.98
C GLU A 194 16.63 -5.26 -8.73
N LEU A 195 15.47 -5.59 -8.16
CA LEU A 195 14.90 -4.85 -7.04
C LEU A 195 15.63 -5.20 -5.73
N SER A 196 16.07 -4.17 -5.00
CA SER A 196 16.66 -4.30 -3.67
C SER A 196 15.61 -4.14 -2.55
N HIS A 197 16.03 -4.37 -1.30
CA HIS A 197 15.25 -4.07 -0.10
C HIS A 197 14.69 -2.63 -0.07
N TRP A 198 15.36 -1.69 -0.76
CA TRP A 198 14.98 -0.28 -0.75
C TRP A 198 13.65 0.00 -1.45
N LYS A 199 13.18 -0.89 -2.34
CA LYS A 199 11.85 -0.80 -2.97
C LYS A 199 10.72 -0.68 -1.93
N ALA A 200 10.83 -1.39 -0.81
CA ALA A 200 9.89 -1.28 0.30
C ALA A 200 10.23 -0.13 1.25
N ALA A 201 11.53 0.18 1.44
CA ALA A 201 11.97 1.22 2.36
C ALA A 201 11.80 2.65 1.83
N ALA A 202 11.59 2.86 0.53
CA ALA A 202 11.45 4.20 -0.05
C ALA A 202 10.30 5.01 0.59
N THR A 203 9.12 4.40 0.79
CA THR A 203 7.97 5.05 1.46
C THR A 203 8.20 5.19 2.98
N ALA A 204 8.92 4.26 3.60
CA ALA A 204 9.33 4.36 5.01
C ALA A 204 10.30 5.53 5.26
N ASN A 205 11.18 5.80 4.31
CA ASN A 205 12.04 6.97 4.35
C ASN A 205 11.22 8.26 4.24
N GLN A 206 10.16 8.27 3.43
CA GLN A 206 9.22 9.40 3.38
C GLN A 206 8.49 9.61 4.71
N ALA A 207 8.03 8.54 5.36
CA ALA A 207 7.43 8.60 6.70
C ALA A 207 8.37 9.27 7.72
N ARG A 208 9.63 8.80 7.78
CA ARG A 208 10.66 9.35 8.66
C ARG A 208 10.87 10.85 8.42
N ASN A 209 11.04 11.22 7.16
CA ASN A 209 11.35 12.59 6.78
C ASN A 209 10.15 13.53 6.97
N ALA A 210 8.93 13.05 6.74
CA ALA A 210 7.71 13.79 7.06
C ALA A 210 7.62 14.13 8.55
N VAL A 211 7.85 13.14 9.42
CA VAL A 211 7.90 13.34 10.88
C VAL A 211 9.00 14.34 11.25
N PHE A 212 10.21 14.19 10.69
CA PHE A 212 11.30 15.14 10.88
C PHE A 212 10.89 16.58 10.51
N SER A 213 10.32 16.79 9.33
CA SER A 213 9.90 18.12 8.85
C SER A 213 8.88 18.78 9.78
N VAL A 214 7.89 18.02 10.28
CA VAL A 214 6.91 18.55 11.23
C VAL A 214 7.56 18.92 12.56
N VAL A 215 8.46 18.08 13.08
CA VAL A 215 9.16 18.33 14.35
C VAL A 215 10.04 19.57 14.28
N VAL A 216 10.83 19.75 13.22
CA VAL A 216 11.70 20.93 13.12
C VAL A 216 10.90 22.22 12.89
N ALA A 217 9.83 22.15 12.09
CA ALA A 217 8.97 23.30 11.84
C ALA A 217 8.16 23.69 13.08
N SER A 218 7.77 22.74 13.93
CA SER A 218 7.11 23.05 15.22
C SER A 218 8.00 23.83 16.18
N HIS A 219 9.32 23.86 15.94
CA HIS A 219 10.30 24.63 16.69
C HIS A 219 10.75 25.90 15.95
N GLY A 220 10.05 26.29 14.88
CA GLY A 220 10.28 27.54 14.15
C GLY A 220 11.26 27.45 12.99
N LEU A 221 11.70 26.24 12.59
CA LEU A 221 12.47 26.10 11.36
C LEU A 221 11.57 26.38 10.14
N THR A 222 11.99 27.34 9.30
CA THR A 222 11.21 27.76 8.14
C THR A 222 11.57 26.97 6.87
N GLY A 223 10.61 26.79 5.98
CA GLY A 223 10.78 26.20 4.65
C GLY A 223 10.75 27.25 3.53
N PRO A 224 11.09 26.84 2.29
CA PRO A 224 11.05 27.73 1.12
C PRO A 224 9.63 28.14 0.72
N ASP A 225 9.49 29.32 0.11
CA ASP A 225 8.23 29.79 -0.46
C ASP A 225 7.83 28.96 -1.69
N LYS A 226 6.51 28.73 -1.86
CA LYS A 226 5.89 28.02 -3.01
C LYS A 226 6.59 26.72 -3.39
N PRO A 227 6.65 25.72 -2.49
CA PRO A 227 7.36 24.48 -2.74
C PRO A 227 6.79 23.67 -3.90
N PHE A 228 5.52 23.89 -4.32
CA PHE A 228 4.92 23.20 -5.46
C PHE A 228 4.95 24.02 -6.75
N GLU A 229 4.42 25.24 -6.73
CA GLU A 229 4.20 26.08 -7.93
C GLU A 229 5.39 26.99 -8.28
N GLY A 230 6.34 27.14 -7.36
CA GLY A 230 7.50 28.02 -7.50
C GLY A 230 8.34 27.73 -8.75
N GLU A 231 9.25 28.64 -9.08
CA GLU A 231 10.12 28.53 -10.27
C GLU A 231 10.89 27.19 -10.33
N MET A 232 11.36 26.74 -9.17
CA MET A 232 12.02 25.43 -8.97
C MET A 232 11.17 24.48 -8.13
N GLY A 233 9.85 24.68 -8.11
CA GLY A 233 8.90 23.91 -7.30
C GLY A 233 8.62 22.51 -7.83
N PHE A 234 8.03 21.68 -6.98
CA PHE A 234 7.70 20.28 -7.22
C PHE A 234 7.05 20.04 -8.59
N ILE A 235 6.04 20.83 -8.96
CA ILE A 235 5.28 20.59 -10.20
C ILE A 235 6.18 20.76 -11.43
N ARG A 236 7.05 21.78 -11.44
CA ARG A 236 7.97 22.00 -12.57
C ARG A 236 9.06 20.94 -12.62
N GLN A 237 9.67 20.62 -11.48
CA GLN A 237 10.84 19.75 -11.42
C GLN A 237 10.48 18.27 -11.59
N LEU A 238 9.36 17.83 -11.00
CA LEU A 238 8.98 16.42 -10.99
C LEU A 238 7.96 16.05 -12.07
N LEU A 239 7.19 17.01 -12.57
CA LEU A 239 6.10 16.75 -13.50
C LEU A 239 6.25 17.50 -14.83
N GLY A 240 7.38 18.20 -15.05
CA GLY A 240 7.57 19.02 -16.25
C GLY A 240 6.53 20.13 -16.41
N GLY A 241 5.84 20.53 -15.34
CA GLY A 241 4.72 21.46 -15.38
C GLY A 241 3.34 20.82 -15.61
N GLU A 242 3.25 19.51 -15.81
CA GLU A 242 1.99 18.79 -16.05
C GLU A 242 1.27 18.48 -14.74
N PHE A 243 0.24 19.27 -14.41
CA PHE A 243 -0.58 19.02 -13.22
C PHE A 243 -2.03 19.47 -13.42
N ASP A 244 -2.97 18.55 -13.25
CA ASP A 244 -4.40 18.85 -13.27
C ASP A 244 -4.86 19.29 -11.88
N TYR A 245 -5.25 20.56 -11.74
CA TYR A 245 -5.76 21.11 -10.48
C TYR A 245 -7.21 20.69 -10.18
N GLY A 246 -7.92 20.07 -11.13
CA GLY A 246 -9.31 19.62 -10.94
C GLY A 246 -9.52 18.79 -9.67
N PRO A 247 -8.75 17.71 -9.45
CA PRO A 247 -8.83 16.91 -8.22
C PRO A 247 -8.53 17.66 -6.92
N MET A 248 -7.77 18.77 -6.96
CA MET A 248 -7.43 19.57 -5.77
C MET A 248 -8.58 20.45 -5.30
N LYS A 249 -9.54 20.76 -6.18
CA LYS A 249 -10.69 21.62 -5.85
C LYS A 249 -11.52 21.09 -4.69
N ASP A 250 -11.57 19.79 -4.49
CA ASP A 250 -12.30 19.24 -3.34
C ASP A 250 -11.59 19.51 -2.02
N LEU A 251 -10.25 19.60 -2.01
CA LEU A 251 -9.52 20.04 -0.83
C LEU A 251 -9.70 21.55 -0.62
N GLU A 252 -9.64 22.34 -1.71
CA GLU A 252 -9.89 23.78 -1.65
C GLU A 252 -11.29 24.11 -1.12
N ASN A 253 -12.30 23.33 -1.52
CA ASN A 253 -13.69 23.48 -1.10
C ASN A 253 -13.98 22.80 0.26
N LEU A 254 -12.97 22.24 0.93
CA LEU A 254 -13.11 21.52 2.21
C LEU A 254 -14.15 20.38 2.14
N THR A 255 -14.24 19.71 0.99
CA THR A 255 -15.12 18.56 0.79
C THR A 255 -14.74 17.43 1.75
N LYS A 256 -15.75 16.83 2.39
CA LYS A 256 -15.55 15.73 3.34
C LYS A 256 -14.74 14.59 2.72
N PRO A 257 -13.81 13.96 3.46
CA PRO A 257 -13.02 12.86 2.93
C PRO A 257 -13.91 11.74 2.37
N SER A 258 -13.48 11.16 1.25
CA SER A 258 -14.16 10.06 0.57
C SER A 258 -13.20 9.18 -0.25
N ALA A 259 -11.97 9.63 -0.49
CA ALA A 259 -11.01 8.96 -1.35
C ALA A 259 -10.66 7.54 -0.90
N ILE A 260 -10.65 7.26 0.41
CA ILE A 260 -10.40 5.91 0.94
C ILE A 260 -11.40 4.87 0.44
N LEU A 261 -12.61 5.29 0.04
CA LEU A 261 -13.64 4.40 -0.52
C LEU A 261 -13.26 3.87 -1.91
N ARG A 262 -12.26 4.48 -2.57
CA ARG A 262 -11.77 4.12 -3.91
C ARG A 262 -10.51 3.26 -3.84
N THR A 263 -9.98 2.93 -2.65
CA THR A 263 -8.75 2.14 -2.50
C THR A 263 -9.05 0.65 -2.43
N TYR A 264 -8.02 -0.16 -2.70
CA TYR A 264 -8.16 -1.60 -2.90
C TYR A 264 -7.43 -2.39 -1.82
N ILE A 265 -8.12 -3.25 -1.06
CA ILE A 265 -7.46 -4.21 -0.15
C ILE A 265 -7.06 -5.43 -0.97
N LYS A 266 -5.80 -5.88 -0.85
CA LYS A 266 -5.33 -7.07 -1.58
C LYS A 266 -5.74 -8.35 -0.85
N PRO A 267 -6.50 -9.28 -1.46
CA PRO A 267 -6.74 -10.61 -0.89
C PRO A 267 -5.53 -11.56 -1.08
N TYR A 268 -4.73 -11.36 -2.13
CA TYR A 268 -3.55 -12.18 -2.43
C TYR A 268 -2.25 -11.35 -2.41
N PRO A 269 -1.10 -11.92 -1.98
CA PRO A 269 0.18 -11.22 -1.82
C PRO A 269 0.93 -10.97 -3.15
N VAL A 270 0.24 -10.46 -4.17
CA VAL A 270 0.80 -10.20 -5.51
C VAL A 270 0.72 -8.71 -5.88
N GLU A 271 1.53 -8.33 -6.87
CA GLU A 271 1.36 -7.06 -7.60
C GLU A 271 -0.10 -6.94 -8.06
N TYR A 272 -0.69 -5.75 -7.95
CA TYR A 272 -2.15 -5.61 -7.99
C TYR A 272 -2.77 -6.01 -9.34
N HIS A 273 -2.06 -5.84 -10.46
CA HIS A 273 -2.55 -6.23 -11.77
C HIS A 273 -2.69 -7.76 -11.92
N ALA A 274 -2.11 -8.56 -11.01
CA ALA A 274 -2.27 -10.01 -10.99
C ALA A 274 -3.47 -10.51 -10.16
N GLN A 275 -4.16 -9.66 -9.38
CA GLN A 275 -5.23 -10.09 -8.45
C GLN A 275 -6.36 -10.81 -9.20
N SER A 276 -6.83 -10.26 -10.32
CA SER A 276 -7.88 -10.86 -11.16
C SER A 276 -7.46 -12.21 -11.73
N ALA A 277 -6.20 -12.36 -12.10
CA ALA A 277 -5.67 -13.61 -12.65
C ALA A 277 -5.58 -14.71 -11.58
N VAL A 278 -5.15 -14.36 -10.37
CA VAL A 278 -5.13 -15.29 -9.23
C VAL A 278 -6.55 -15.75 -8.89
N GLU A 279 -7.50 -14.81 -8.79
CA GLU A 279 -8.90 -15.16 -8.51
C GLU A 279 -9.51 -16.04 -9.61
N ALA A 280 -9.29 -15.70 -10.89
CA ALA A 280 -9.74 -16.53 -12.02
C ALA A 280 -9.15 -17.95 -11.93
N SER A 281 -7.86 -18.07 -11.67
CA SER A 281 -7.17 -19.36 -11.51
C SER A 281 -7.71 -20.18 -10.35
N LEU A 282 -8.03 -19.57 -9.21
CA LEU A 282 -8.61 -20.29 -8.07
C LEU A 282 -10.03 -20.78 -8.36
N ARG A 283 -10.83 -20.01 -9.08
CA ARG A 283 -12.16 -20.45 -9.54
C ARG A 283 -12.05 -21.62 -10.51
N ILE A 284 -11.17 -21.53 -11.51
CA ILE A 284 -10.88 -22.63 -12.44
C ILE A 284 -10.42 -23.87 -11.67
N ARG A 285 -9.51 -23.71 -10.71
CA ARG A 285 -9.00 -24.81 -9.88
C ARG A 285 -10.11 -25.46 -9.04
N SER A 286 -11.09 -24.70 -8.57
CA SER A 286 -12.25 -25.24 -7.86
C SER A 286 -13.16 -26.09 -8.76
N GLU A 287 -13.28 -25.76 -10.05
CA GLU A 287 -14.11 -26.49 -11.03
C GLU A 287 -13.40 -27.69 -11.68
N LEU A 288 -12.07 -27.59 -11.85
CA LEU A 288 -11.26 -28.64 -12.47
C LEU A 288 -10.77 -29.69 -11.47
N GLY A 289 -10.69 -29.36 -10.17
CA GLY A 289 -10.06 -30.22 -9.18
C GLY A 289 -8.54 -30.10 -9.20
N ALA A 290 -7.82 -31.05 -8.58
CA ALA A 290 -6.34 -31.01 -8.56
C ALA A 290 -5.76 -31.02 -9.99
N ILE A 291 -4.79 -30.15 -10.25
CA ILE A 291 -4.15 -30.02 -11.57
C ILE A 291 -2.73 -30.57 -11.49
N ASP A 292 -2.43 -31.57 -12.32
CA ASP A 292 -1.06 -31.98 -12.63
C ASP A 292 -0.59 -31.25 -13.90
N PRO A 293 0.63 -30.67 -13.94
CA PRO A 293 1.15 -30.02 -15.14
C PRO A 293 1.13 -30.89 -16.40
N SER A 294 1.27 -32.21 -16.25
CA SER A 294 1.28 -33.15 -17.37
C SER A 294 -0.09 -33.28 -18.06
N ASP A 295 -1.17 -33.05 -17.33
CA ASP A 295 -2.55 -33.09 -17.84
C ASP A 295 -2.96 -31.81 -18.59
N VAL A 296 -2.18 -30.73 -18.48
CA VAL A 296 -2.49 -29.44 -19.10
C VAL A 296 -1.97 -29.39 -20.54
N GLU A 297 -2.86 -29.10 -21.48
CA GLU A 297 -2.52 -28.87 -22.88
C GLU A 297 -2.02 -27.43 -23.06
N SER A 298 -2.80 -26.45 -22.60
CA SER A 298 -2.48 -25.02 -22.72
C SER A 298 -3.17 -24.17 -21.66
N ILE A 299 -2.58 -23.01 -21.38
CA ILE A 299 -3.18 -21.94 -20.57
C ILE A 299 -3.10 -20.64 -21.38
N SER A 300 -4.22 -19.94 -21.52
CA SER A 300 -4.28 -18.62 -22.15
C SER A 300 -4.64 -17.57 -21.12
N ILE A 301 -3.88 -16.46 -21.09
CA ILE A 301 -4.17 -15.30 -20.25
C ILE A 301 -4.36 -14.08 -21.16
N ARG A 302 -5.57 -13.56 -21.21
CA ARG A 302 -5.89 -12.29 -21.87
C ARG A 302 -5.96 -11.20 -20.81
N THR A 303 -5.14 -10.17 -20.96
CA THR A 303 -4.99 -9.08 -19.98
C THR A 303 -4.85 -7.72 -20.68
N PHE A 304 -4.55 -6.67 -19.94
CA PHE A 304 -4.39 -5.30 -20.42
C PHE A 304 -2.91 -4.88 -20.46
N LYS A 305 -2.61 -3.76 -21.12
CA LYS A 305 -1.25 -3.33 -21.43
C LYS A 305 -0.42 -3.07 -20.17
N ALA A 306 -1.00 -2.41 -19.16
CA ALA A 306 -0.27 -2.13 -17.92
C ALA A 306 0.16 -3.42 -17.18
N ALA A 307 -0.70 -4.43 -17.10
CA ALA A 307 -0.31 -5.75 -16.57
C ALA A 307 0.81 -6.37 -17.40
N TYR A 308 0.69 -6.36 -18.73
CA TYR A 308 1.72 -6.92 -19.60
C TYR A 308 3.08 -6.22 -19.42
N ASP A 309 3.07 -4.90 -19.40
CA ASP A 309 4.29 -4.09 -19.32
C ASP A 309 5.02 -4.20 -17.97
N ILE A 310 4.30 -4.49 -16.89
CA ILE A 310 4.83 -4.49 -15.51
C ILE A 310 5.16 -5.90 -15.01
N ILE A 311 4.32 -6.90 -15.32
CA ILE A 311 4.39 -8.24 -14.71
C ILE A 311 4.50 -9.40 -15.72
N VAL A 312 4.69 -9.12 -17.01
CA VAL A 312 4.79 -10.16 -18.07
C VAL A 312 6.02 -10.02 -18.96
N LYS A 313 6.29 -8.84 -19.52
CA LYS A 313 7.19 -8.70 -20.68
C LYS A 313 8.64 -9.13 -20.43
N ASP A 314 9.13 -9.01 -19.19
CA ASP A 314 10.54 -9.22 -18.88
C ASP A 314 10.85 -10.72 -18.67
N PRO A 315 11.95 -11.27 -19.23
CA PRO A 315 12.29 -12.69 -19.12
C PRO A 315 12.37 -13.22 -17.69
N GLU A 316 12.80 -12.39 -16.75
CA GLU A 316 12.89 -12.71 -15.32
C GLU A 316 11.52 -13.06 -14.73
N LYS A 317 10.43 -12.48 -15.26
CA LYS A 317 9.07 -12.81 -14.83
C LYS A 317 8.65 -14.20 -15.26
N TRP A 318 9.20 -14.74 -16.35
CA TRP A 318 8.91 -16.11 -16.81
C TRP A 318 9.69 -17.18 -16.04
N ASN A 319 10.74 -16.80 -15.30
CA ASN A 319 11.56 -17.71 -14.51
C ASN A 319 12.04 -17.04 -13.21
N PRO A 320 11.12 -16.70 -12.29
CA PRO A 320 11.47 -15.98 -11.07
C PRO A 320 12.40 -16.81 -10.18
N LYS A 321 13.34 -16.10 -9.55
CA LYS A 321 14.33 -16.65 -8.60
C LYS A 321 14.26 -16.03 -7.21
N THR A 322 13.65 -14.84 -7.08
CA THR A 322 13.50 -14.10 -5.82
C THR A 322 12.03 -13.86 -5.52
N LYS A 323 11.70 -13.56 -4.25
CA LYS A 323 10.34 -13.19 -3.84
C LYS A 323 9.81 -12.02 -4.68
N GLU A 324 10.60 -10.95 -4.76
CA GLU A 324 10.24 -9.69 -5.43
C GLU A 324 10.03 -9.85 -6.93
N THR A 325 10.64 -10.87 -7.54
CA THR A 325 10.37 -11.22 -8.93
C THR A 325 9.10 -12.06 -9.05
N ALA A 326 8.90 -13.02 -8.14
CA ALA A 326 7.75 -13.92 -8.13
C ALA A 326 6.42 -13.19 -7.86
N ASP A 327 6.38 -12.26 -6.90
CA ASP A 327 5.16 -11.47 -6.62
C ASP A 327 4.83 -10.44 -7.73
N HIS A 328 5.76 -10.19 -8.66
CA HIS A 328 5.56 -9.39 -9.89
C HIS A 328 5.60 -10.25 -11.17
N SER A 329 5.25 -11.54 -11.08
CA SER A 329 5.14 -12.44 -12.24
C SER A 329 3.70 -12.95 -12.38
N LEU A 330 3.02 -12.53 -13.45
CA LEU A 330 1.66 -12.99 -13.75
C LEU A 330 1.61 -14.50 -13.95
N MET A 331 2.59 -15.02 -14.69
CA MET A 331 2.70 -16.43 -15.04
C MET A 331 2.89 -17.30 -13.80
N TRP A 332 3.80 -16.89 -12.91
CA TRP A 332 4.05 -17.61 -11.67
C TRP A 332 2.85 -17.57 -10.72
N ALA A 333 2.18 -16.42 -10.61
CA ALA A 333 1.00 -16.29 -9.78
C ALA A 333 -0.14 -17.20 -10.26
N VAL A 334 -0.42 -17.21 -11.57
CA VAL A 334 -1.42 -18.10 -12.18
C VAL A 334 -1.06 -19.57 -11.98
N ALA A 335 0.17 -19.97 -12.30
CA ALA A 335 0.60 -21.36 -12.15
C ALA A 335 0.58 -21.81 -10.68
N THR A 336 1.01 -20.97 -9.75
CA THR A 336 0.99 -21.27 -8.31
C THR A 336 -0.44 -21.47 -7.80
N ALA A 337 -1.36 -20.59 -8.16
CA ALA A 337 -2.78 -20.70 -7.80
C ALA A 337 -3.41 -21.98 -8.38
N LEU A 338 -3.14 -22.31 -9.65
CA LEU A 338 -3.64 -23.52 -10.28
C LEU A 338 -3.05 -24.80 -9.67
N ILE A 339 -1.76 -24.83 -9.32
CA ILE A 339 -1.11 -26.03 -8.74
C ILE A 339 -1.47 -26.23 -7.27
N ASN A 340 -1.56 -25.17 -6.47
CA ASN A 340 -1.74 -25.30 -5.02
C ASN A 340 -3.20 -25.12 -4.58
N GLY A 341 -4.06 -24.49 -5.39
CA GLY A 341 -5.44 -24.17 -4.99
C GLY A 341 -5.49 -23.04 -3.96
N ASP A 342 -4.39 -22.32 -3.83
CA ASP A 342 -4.18 -21.19 -2.94
C ASP A 342 -2.94 -20.42 -3.44
N LEU A 343 -2.85 -19.14 -3.07
CA LEU A 343 -1.65 -18.34 -3.25
C LEU A 343 -1.46 -17.49 -1.99
N TRP A 344 -0.40 -17.82 -1.25
CA TRP A 344 -0.11 -17.24 0.07
C TRP A 344 1.39 -17.09 0.33
N LEU A 345 1.74 -16.42 1.43
CA LEU A 345 3.13 -16.07 1.79
C LEU A 345 4.10 -17.25 1.78
N SER A 346 3.66 -18.43 2.20
CA SER A 346 4.48 -19.66 2.22
C SER A 346 4.97 -20.11 0.83
N HIS A 347 4.37 -19.61 -0.25
CA HIS A 347 4.80 -19.93 -1.61
C HIS A 347 6.02 -19.11 -2.05
N TYR A 348 6.37 -18.05 -1.33
CA TYR A 348 7.56 -17.24 -1.61
C TYR A 348 8.84 -17.75 -0.96
N GLU A 349 8.78 -18.85 -0.20
CA GLU A 349 9.99 -19.53 0.25
C GLU A 349 10.85 -19.93 -0.96
N PRO A 350 12.20 -19.80 -0.91
CA PRO A 350 13.06 -20.04 -2.08
C PRO A 350 12.83 -21.40 -2.74
N SER A 351 12.59 -22.45 -1.95
CA SER A 351 12.28 -23.80 -2.46
C SER A 351 10.92 -23.89 -3.15
N ARG A 352 9.94 -23.07 -2.73
CA ARG A 352 8.56 -23.05 -3.24
C ARG A 352 8.43 -22.18 -4.49
N ILE A 353 9.18 -21.08 -4.58
CA ILE A 353 9.32 -20.29 -5.83
C ILE A 353 9.80 -21.18 -6.97
N ARG A 354 10.69 -22.13 -6.65
CA ARG A 354 11.33 -23.06 -7.59
C ARG A 354 10.59 -24.40 -7.72
N ASP A 355 9.33 -24.51 -7.29
CA ASP A 355 8.54 -25.75 -7.44
C ASP A 355 8.54 -26.19 -8.92
N PRO A 356 9.10 -27.37 -9.25
CA PRO A 356 9.20 -27.83 -10.63
C PRO A 356 7.85 -27.94 -11.34
N ARG A 357 6.76 -28.20 -10.60
CA ARG A 357 5.40 -28.29 -11.16
C ARG A 357 4.91 -26.93 -11.63
N VAL A 358 5.16 -25.89 -10.85
CA VAL A 358 4.82 -24.50 -11.20
C VAL A 358 5.64 -24.07 -12.41
N LEU A 359 6.95 -24.31 -12.41
CA LEU A 359 7.83 -23.94 -13.53
C LEU A 359 7.49 -24.70 -14.83
N GLU A 360 7.09 -25.97 -14.73
CA GLU A 360 6.63 -26.74 -15.88
C GLU A 360 5.32 -26.17 -16.44
N LEU A 361 4.37 -25.81 -15.57
CA LEU A 361 3.10 -25.24 -15.99
C LEU A 361 3.26 -23.88 -16.68
N ILE A 362 4.21 -23.04 -16.24
CA ILE A 362 4.52 -21.75 -16.90
C ILE A 362 4.84 -21.93 -18.39
N LYS A 363 5.49 -23.03 -18.79
CA LYS A 363 5.82 -23.30 -20.21
C LYS A 363 4.59 -23.51 -21.09
N ARG A 364 3.42 -23.75 -20.49
CA ARG A 364 2.13 -23.91 -21.18
C ARG A 364 1.34 -22.61 -21.27
N ILE A 365 1.82 -21.53 -20.66
CA ILE A 365 1.13 -20.25 -20.59
C ILE A 365 1.46 -19.40 -21.82
N LYS A 366 0.42 -18.83 -22.43
CA LYS A 366 0.51 -17.73 -23.38
C LYS A 366 -0.22 -16.52 -22.82
N VAL A 367 0.42 -15.36 -22.85
CA VAL A 367 -0.18 -14.09 -22.41
C VAL A 367 -0.34 -13.15 -23.61
N THR A 368 -1.51 -12.51 -23.73
CA THR A 368 -1.79 -11.53 -24.79
C THR A 368 -2.50 -10.31 -24.22
N VAL A 369 -2.17 -9.13 -24.74
CA VAL A 369 -2.95 -7.91 -24.49
C VAL A 369 -4.23 -7.95 -25.33
N ASP A 370 -5.37 -7.82 -24.67
CA ASP A 370 -6.69 -7.73 -25.29
C ASP A 370 -7.14 -6.26 -25.30
N PRO A 371 -7.32 -5.63 -26.48
CA PRO A 371 -7.69 -4.22 -26.58
C PRO A 371 -8.99 -3.84 -25.87
N GLU A 372 -9.96 -4.76 -25.75
CA GLU A 372 -11.22 -4.47 -25.06
C GLU A 372 -11.08 -4.53 -23.54
N LEU A 373 -10.12 -5.32 -23.04
CA LEU A 373 -9.75 -5.31 -21.63
C LEU A 373 -8.92 -4.06 -21.29
N ASP A 374 -8.04 -3.64 -22.19
CA ASP A 374 -7.16 -2.48 -22.00
C ASP A 374 -7.94 -1.17 -21.84
N LYS A 375 -9.01 -0.98 -22.62
CA LYS A 375 -9.89 0.21 -22.53
C LYS A 375 -10.54 0.41 -21.15
N GLN A 376 -10.64 -0.64 -20.34
CA GLN A 376 -11.29 -0.58 -19.03
C GLN A 376 -10.33 -0.17 -17.91
N TYR A 377 -9.02 -0.28 -18.13
CA TYR A 377 -8.00 0.15 -17.16
C TYR A 377 -7.90 1.69 -17.13
N PRO A 378 -7.78 2.34 -15.96
CA PRO A 378 -7.61 1.76 -14.61
C PRO A 378 -8.92 1.55 -13.83
N GLN A 379 -10.10 1.79 -14.42
CA GLN A 379 -11.38 1.67 -13.70
C GLN A 379 -11.69 0.22 -13.28
N ALA A 380 -11.24 -0.74 -14.08
CA ALA A 380 -11.21 -2.16 -13.76
C ALA A 380 -9.80 -2.73 -14.00
N THR A 381 -9.53 -3.92 -13.50
CA THR A 381 -8.29 -4.67 -13.78
C THR A 381 -8.63 -6.01 -14.44
N PRO A 382 -9.26 -6.01 -15.62
CA PRO A 382 -9.87 -7.21 -16.15
C PRO A 382 -8.85 -8.24 -16.62
N THR A 383 -9.07 -9.52 -16.32
CA THR A 383 -8.25 -10.62 -16.85
C THR A 383 -9.12 -11.84 -17.13
N VAL A 384 -8.84 -12.50 -18.25
CA VAL A 384 -9.45 -13.79 -18.61
C VAL A 384 -8.37 -14.85 -18.57
N VAL A 385 -8.62 -15.93 -17.83
CA VAL A 385 -7.78 -17.13 -17.81
C VAL A 385 -8.58 -18.28 -18.40
N SER A 386 -8.01 -18.97 -19.38
CA SER A 386 -8.54 -20.25 -19.90
C SER A 386 -7.52 -21.35 -19.68
N VAL A 387 -7.99 -22.51 -19.22
CA VAL A 387 -7.19 -23.73 -19.05
C VAL A 387 -7.82 -24.86 -19.84
N LYS A 388 -7.05 -25.46 -20.74
CA LYS A 388 -7.44 -26.64 -21.51
C LYS A 388 -6.63 -27.85 -21.08
N LEU A 389 -7.32 -28.92 -20.69
CA LEU A 389 -6.73 -30.20 -20.33
C LEU A 389 -6.63 -31.13 -21.56
N ARG A 390 -5.67 -32.05 -21.54
CA ARG A 390 -5.43 -33.03 -22.62
C ARG A 390 -6.60 -33.99 -22.85
N ASN A 391 -7.47 -34.16 -21.84
CA ASN A 391 -8.70 -34.94 -21.97
C ASN A 391 -9.83 -34.17 -22.67
N GLY A 392 -9.58 -32.94 -23.12
CA GLY A 392 -10.54 -32.09 -23.83
C GLY A 392 -11.40 -31.20 -22.93
N LYS A 393 -11.33 -31.33 -21.60
CA LYS A 393 -12.04 -30.42 -20.68
C LYS A 393 -11.39 -29.03 -20.72
N GLU A 394 -12.20 -28.00 -20.82
CA GLU A 394 -11.77 -26.60 -20.85
C GLU A 394 -12.62 -25.76 -19.90
N THR A 395 -11.99 -24.80 -19.22
CA THR A 395 -12.67 -23.83 -18.35
C THR A 395 -12.05 -22.46 -18.57
N GLU A 396 -12.90 -21.47 -18.81
CA GLU A 396 -12.53 -20.06 -18.95
C GLU A 396 -13.24 -19.23 -17.88
N VAL A 397 -12.48 -18.37 -17.19
CA VAL A 397 -13.01 -17.44 -16.19
C VAL A 397 -12.51 -16.03 -16.47
N LYS A 398 -13.45 -15.08 -16.48
CA LYS A 398 -13.20 -13.64 -16.56
C LYS A 398 -13.46 -12.98 -15.21
N ILE A 399 -12.53 -12.13 -14.76
CA ILE A 399 -12.68 -11.28 -13.59
C ILE A 399 -12.40 -9.84 -13.99
N ASP A 400 -13.41 -8.97 -13.88
CA ASP A 400 -13.28 -7.52 -14.14
C ASP A 400 -12.82 -6.78 -12.87
N TYR A 401 -13.48 -7.06 -11.75
CA TYR A 401 -13.24 -6.46 -10.44
C TYR A 401 -12.83 -7.56 -9.44
N PRO A 402 -11.53 -7.73 -9.17
CA PRO A 402 -11.08 -8.74 -8.23
C PRO A 402 -11.59 -8.43 -6.81
N LYS A 403 -11.68 -9.46 -5.98
CA LYS A 403 -12.02 -9.30 -4.56
C LYS A 403 -11.11 -8.25 -3.92
N GLY A 404 -11.70 -7.35 -3.13
CA GLY A 404 -11.01 -6.22 -2.52
C GLY A 404 -11.05 -4.92 -3.33
N HIS A 405 -11.53 -4.97 -4.57
CA HIS A 405 -11.85 -3.79 -5.36
C HIS A 405 -13.05 -3.03 -4.78
N PRO A 406 -13.17 -1.69 -4.88
CA PRO A 406 -14.34 -0.93 -4.43
C PRO A 406 -15.69 -1.47 -4.95
N MET A 407 -15.70 -1.99 -6.18
CA MET A 407 -16.86 -2.64 -6.81
C MET A 407 -17.07 -4.12 -6.42
N ASN A 408 -16.12 -4.75 -5.73
CA ASN A 408 -16.21 -6.12 -5.19
C ASN A 408 -15.42 -6.19 -3.86
N PRO A 409 -15.84 -5.45 -2.83
CA PRO A 409 -15.04 -5.28 -1.62
C PRO A 409 -14.93 -6.59 -0.84
N MET A 410 -13.89 -6.70 -0.02
CA MET A 410 -13.85 -7.71 1.03
C MET A 410 -14.90 -7.39 2.10
N SER A 411 -15.56 -8.43 2.60
CA SER A 411 -16.38 -8.40 3.80
C SER A 411 -15.51 -8.18 5.05
N ASP A 412 -16.15 -7.81 6.16
CA ASP A 412 -15.44 -7.66 7.45
C ASP A 412 -14.78 -8.99 7.87
N ASP A 413 -15.50 -10.10 7.72
CA ASP A 413 -14.99 -11.46 8.01
C ASP A 413 -13.78 -11.84 7.15
N GLU A 414 -13.76 -11.45 5.87
CA GLU A 414 -12.61 -11.70 4.99
C GLU A 414 -11.38 -10.88 5.41
N VAL A 415 -11.57 -9.62 5.85
CA VAL A 415 -10.47 -8.78 6.37
C VAL A 415 -9.95 -9.33 7.70
N GLU A 416 -10.83 -9.74 8.61
CA GLU A 416 -10.45 -10.42 9.86
C GLU A 416 -9.73 -11.74 9.58
N GLY A 417 -10.25 -12.55 8.65
CA GLY A 417 -9.65 -13.80 8.22
C GLY A 417 -8.24 -13.59 7.67
N LYS A 418 -8.03 -12.55 6.87
CA LYS A 418 -6.70 -12.14 6.39
C LYS A 418 -5.78 -11.78 7.55
N PHE A 419 -6.21 -10.93 8.48
CA PHE A 419 -5.42 -10.54 9.67
C PHE A 419 -5.02 -11.76 10.51
N ARG A 420 -5.97 -12.66 10.80
CA ARG A 420 -5.72 -13.89 11.54
C ARG A 420 -4.71 -14.78 10.83
N ARG A 421 -4.88 -14.99 9.52
CA ARG A 421 -3.98 -15.82 8.71
C ARG A 421 -2.57 -15.24 8.64
N LEU A 422 -2.43 -13.92 8.56
CA LEU A 422 -1.13 -13.24 8.56
C LEU A 422 -0.41 -13.30 9.91
N THR A 423 -1.17 -13.38 11.01
CA THR A 423 -0.63 -13.38 12.37
C THR A 423 -0.58 -14.78 13.01
N THR A 424 -0.92 -15.83 12.24
CA THR A 424 -0.82 -17.23 12.69
C THR A 424 0.61 -17.56 13.11
N GLY A 425 0.77 -18.07 14.33
CA GLY A 425 2.08 -18.42 14.89
C GLY A 425 2.89 -17.22 15.41
N LEU A 426 2.41 -15.99 15.21
CA LEU A 426 2.99 -14.76 15.76
C LEU A 426 2.19 -14.25 16.96
N LEU A 427 0.86 -14.33 16.88
CA LEU A 427 -0.05 -13.93 17.96
C LEU A 427 -0.85 -15.14 18.45
N THR A 428 -1.18 -15.13 19.74
CA THR A 428 -2.21 -16.04 20.29
C THR A 428 -3.60 -15.64 19.78
N VAL A 429 -4.56 -16.58 19.76
CA VAL A 429 -5.97 -16.29 19.39
C VAL A 429 -6.53 -15.14 20.23
N LYS A 430 -6.23 -15.12 21.54
CA LYS A 430 -6.64 -14.04 22.44
C LYS A 430 -6.08 -12.67 22.04
N GLN A 431 -4.81 -12.61 21.60
CA GLN A 431 -4.22 -11.37 21.09
C GLN A 431 -4.88 -10.95 19.77
N GLN A 432 -5.14 -11.90 18.87
CA GLN A 432 -5.83 -11.62 17.60
C GLN A 432 -7.23 -11.03 17.86
N ASP A 433 -8.00 -11.65 18.74
CA ASP A 433 -9.34 -11.20 19.12
C ASP A 433 -9.30 -9.81 19.76
N GLU A 434 -8.31 -9.55 20.62
CA GLU A 434 -8.14 -8.23 21.24
C GLU A 434 -7.80 -7.15 20.23
N VAL A 435 -6.89 -7.42 19.28
CA VAL A 435 -6.57 -6.47 18.20
C VAL A 435 -7.82 -6.18 17.36
N ILE A 436 -8.53 -7.20 16.92
CA ILE A 436 -9.77 -7.06 16.13
C ILE A 436 -10.80 -6.21 16.89
N ARG A 437 -11.05 -6.55 18.16
CA ARG A 437 -12.00 -5.82 19.02
C ARG A 437 -11.62 -4.35 19.17
N VAL A 438 -10.35 -4.06 19.45
CA VAL A 438 -9.88 -2.68 19.65
C VAL A 438 -9.93 -1.88 18.35
N VAL A 439 -9.55 -2.49 17.22
CA VAL A 439 -9.60 -1.80 15.92
C VAL A 439 -11.04 -1.50 15.51
N TRP A 440 -12.00 -2.41 15.75
CA TRP A 440 -13.40 -2.14 15.43
C TRP A 440 -14.06 -1.09 16.32
N GLY A 441 -13.59 -0.91 17.56
CA GLY A 441 -14.01 0.15 18.49
C GLY A 441 -13.02 1.32 18.59
N LEU A 442 -12.20 1.55 17.56
CA LEU A 442 -11.09 2.50 17.60
C LEU A 442 -11.54 3.92 17.94
N GLU A 443 -12.70 4.37 17.47
CA GLU A 443 -13.25 5.69 17.76
C GLU A 443 -13.55 5.93 19.26
N ASP A 444 -13.59 4.89 20.08
CA ASP A 444 -13.94 4.97 21.50
C ASP A 444 -12.71 4.92 22.43
N ILE A 445 -11.50 4.67 21.90
CA ILE A 445 -10.29 4.56 22.72
C ILE A 445 -9.56 5.91 22.86
N LYS A 446 -9.04 6.15 24.08
CA LYS A 446 -8.32 7.38 24.43
C LYS A 446 -6.88 7.42 23.94
N ASP A 447 -6.28 6.25 23.76
CA ASP A 447 -4.92 6.06 23.26
C ASP A 447 -4.77 4.66 22.63
N LEU A 448 -3.65 4.43 21.93
CA LEU A 448 -3.36 3.14 21.29
C LEU A 448 -2.61 2.14 22.18
N ALA A 449 -2.40 2.41 23.47
CA ALA A 449 -1.50 1.59 24.29
C ALA A 449 -1.98 0.13 24.39
N SER A 450 -3.30 -0.07 24.51
CA SER A 450 -3.91 -1.41 24.54
C SER A 450 -3.72 -2.16 23.22
N LEU A 451 -3.95 -1.49 22.08
CA LEU A 451 -3.72 -2.04 20.75
C LEU A 451 -2.28 -2.49 20.58
N ILE A 452 -1.33 -1.61 20.89
CA ILE A 452 0.11 -1.88 20.70
C ILE A 452 0.56 -3.04 21.59
N LYS A 453 0.12 -3.07 22.85
CA LYS A 453 0.39 -4.18 23.76
C LYS A 453 -0.11 -5.52 23.21
N ALA A 454 -1.28 -5.53 22.56
CA ALA A 454 -1.83 -6.73 21.97
C ALA A 454 -1.04 -7.22 20.74
N THR A 455 -0.28 -6.34 20.08
CA THR A 455 0.54 -6.69 18.89
C THR A 455 1.90 -7.29 19.22
N VAL A 456 2.38 -7.24 20.46
CA VAL A 456 3.72 -7.73 20.83
C VAL A 456 3.79 -9.25 20.59
N ILE A 457 4.77 -9.68 19.80
CA ILE A 457 5.00 -11.09 19.45
C ILE A 457 6.02 -11.79 20.36
#